data_AF-A0A512RIR4-F1
#
_entry.id   AF-A0A512RIR4-F1
#
_cell.length_a   1.000
_cell.length_b   1.000
_cell.length_c   1.000
_cell.angle_alpha   90.00
_cell.angle_beta   90.00
_cell.angle_gamma   90.00
#
_symmetry.space_group_name_H-M   'P 1'
#
loop_
_entity.id
_entity.type
_entity.pdbx_description
1 polymer ?
#
loop_
_entity_poly.entity_id
_entity_poly.type
_entity_poly.pdbx_seq_one_letter_code
_entity_poly.pdbx_strand_id
1 'polypeptide(L)'
;MKDERKIAHEIVRYLDILFGYPRCEWISEKKALEEFPFSLDMLRDMRGDATLEFRYHWKYIKKPVGERKRPGIIYHRARMIKFIDEL
;
A
#
# COMPACT_ATOMS: atom_id res chain seq x y z
N MET A 1 -23.29 14.27 -10.53
CA MET A 1 -22.18 13.35 -10.90
C MET A 1 -20.79 13.98 -10.93
N LYS A 2 -20.49 15.05 -11.70
CA LYS A 2 -19.13 15.65 -11.72
C LYS A 2 -18.79 16.38 -10.41
N ASP A 3 -19.76 17.05 -9.80
CA ASP A 3 -19.55 17.83 -8.58
C ASP A 3 -19.43 16.96 -7.33
N GLU A 4 -20.22 15.89 -7.20
CA GLU A 4 -20.11 14.94 -6.08
C GLU A 4 -18.74 14.28 -6.03
N ARG A 5 -18.17 13.96 -7.20
CA ARG A 5 -16.83 13.38 -7.29
C ARG A 5 -15.74 14.39 -6.92
N LYS A 6 -15.95 15.67 -7.19
CA LYS A 6 -15.04 16.75 -6.79
C LYS A 6 -15.09 16.99 -5.28
N ILE A 7 -16.29 17.03 -4.72
CA ILE A 7 -16.54 17.13 -3.28
C ILE A 7 -15.94 15.94 -2.54
N ALA A 8 -16.13 14.72 -3.04
CA ALA A 8 -15.51 13.52 -2.46
C ALA A 8 -13.97 13.61 -2.45
N HIS A 9 -13.35 14.11 -3.52
CA HIS A 9 -11.90 14.31 -3.55
C HIS A 9 -11.41 15.40 -2.59
N GLU A 10 -12.16 16.48 -2.42
CA GLU A 10 -11.83 17.53 -1.46
C GLU A 10 -11.97 17.06 -0.01
N ILE A 11 -13.02 16.31 0.30
CA ILE A 11 -13.22 15.69 1.63
C ILE A 11 -12.06 14.75 1.94
N VAL A 12 -11.71 13.84 1.00
CA VAL A 12 -10.57 12.93 1.18
C VAL A 12 -9.27 13.71 1.41
N ARG A 13 -9.02 14.77 0.62
CA ARG A 13 -7.83 15.62 0.80
C ARG A 13 -7.81 16.32 2.16
N TYR A 14 -8.96 16.78 2.66
CA TYR A 14 -9.08 17.45 3.94
C TYR A 14 -8.88 16.49 5.12
N LEU A 15 -9.41 15.27 5.01
CA LEU A 15 -9.19 14.19 5.98
C LEU A 15 -7.72 13.75 6.00
N ASP A 16 -7.06 13.65 4.85
CA ASP A 16 -5.61 13.35 4.76
C ASP A 16 -4.76 14.38 5.53
N ILE A 17 -5.17 15.66 5.49
CA ILE A 17 -4.49 16.76 6.20
C ILE A 17 -4.76 16.71 7.71
N LEU A 18 -6.00 16.47 8.10
CA LEU A 18 -6.42 16.50 9.51
C LEU A 18 -5.91 15.30 10.31
N PHE A 19 -5.88 14.11 9.71
CA PHE A 19 -5.55 12.87 10.42
C PHE A 19 -4.13 12.37 10.15
N GLY A 20 -3.34 13.10 9.36
CA GLY A 20 -1.95 12.71 9.07
C GLY A 20 -1.80 11.39 8.33
N TYR A 21 -2.90 10.83 7.79
CA TYR A 21 -2.85 9.67 6.92
C TYR A 21 -2.56 10.15 5.51
N PRO A 22 -1.33 10.00 4.99
CA PRO A 22 -1.08 10.35 3.60
C PRO A 22 -1.98 9.47 2.72
N ARG A 23 -2.52 10.10 1.66
CA ARG A 23 -3.25 9.52 0.51
C ARG A 23 -3.00 8.02 0.34
N CYS A 24 -4.02 7.27 -0.07
CA CYS A 24 -3.92 5.86 -0.52
C CYS A 24 -2.76 5.63 -1.54
N GLU A 25 -1.53 5.51 -1.03
CA GLU A 25 -0.30 5.45 -1.79
C GLU A 25 0.20 4.01 -1.76
N TRP A 26 0.32 3.44 -2.96
CA TRP A 26 0.90 2.12 -3.16
C TRP A 26 2.34 2.29 -3.62
N ILE A 27 3.29 1.90 -2.77
CA ILE A 27 4.72 1.99 -3.04
C ILE A 27 5.28 0.65 -3.53
N SER A 28 6.36 0.68 -4.31
CA SER A 28 7.03 -0.53 -4.78
C SER A 28 7.70 -1.30 -3.63
N GLU A 29 7.93 -2.60 -3.82
CA GLU A 29 8.69 -3.40 -2.85
C GLU A 29 10.08 -2.82 -2.55
N LYS A 30 10.77 -2.28 -3.57
CA LYS A 30 12.04 -1.57 -3.36
C LYS A 30 11.87 -0.39 -2.40
N LYS A 31 10.84 0.44 -2.60
CA LYS A 31 10.60 1.61 -1.75
C LYS A 31 10.18 1.20 -0.33
N ALA A 32 9.39 0.14 -0.20
CA ALA A 32 9.02 -0.41 1.10
C ALA A 32 10.26 -0.87 1.90
N LEU A 33 11.24 -1.49 1.24
CA LEU A 33 12.52 -1.87 1.86
C LEU A 33 13.41 -0.69 2.24
N GLU A 34 13.27 0.45 1.55
CA GLU A 34 13.99 1.69 1.90
C GLU A 34 13.34 2.41 3.09
N GLU A 35 12.02 2.28 3.25
CA GLU A 35 11.24 3.08 4.23
C GLU A 35 10.90 2.33 5.52
N PHE A 36 10.72 1.01 5.45
CA PHE A 36 10.26 0.22 6.59
C PHE A 36 11.40 -0.64 7.17
N PRO A 37 11.40 -0.91 8.47
CA PRO A 37 12.45 -1.67 9.16
C PRO A 37 12.30 -3.19 8.94
N PHE A 38 11.98 -3.62 7.71
CA PHE A 38 11.78 -5.03 7.36
C PHE A 38 12.74 -5.45 6.25
N SER A 39 13.28 -6.66 6.36
CA SER A 39 14.02 -7.28 5.28
C SER A 39 13.07 -7.84 4.21
N LEU A 40 13.61 -8.18 3.04
CA LEU A 40 12.82 -8.82 1.98
C LEU A 40 12.26 -10.17 2.42
N ASP A 41 13.05 -10.97 3.15
CA ASP A 41 12.60 -12.26 3.68
C ASP A 41 11.49 -12.07 4.72
N MET A 42 11.64 -11.11 5.63
CA MET A 42 10.58 -10.78 6.60
C MET A 42 9.27 -10.38 5.90
N LEU A 43 9.34 -9.49 4.91
CA LEU A 43 8.16 -9.12 4.15
C LEU A 43 7.57 -10.34 3.43
N ARG A 44 8.39 -11.24 2.87
CA ARG A 44 7.90 -12.45 2.19
C ARG A 44 7.17 -13.37 3.17
N ASP A 45 7.76 -13.59 4.33
CA ASP A 45 7.24 -14.51 5.33
C ASP A 45 5.94 -13.95 5.93
N MET A 46 5.90 -12.65 6.25
CA MET A 46 4.68 -11.95 6.70
C MET A 46 3.55 -11.94 5.65
N ARG A 47 3.86 -12.01 4.36
CA ARG A 47 2.85 -12.20 3.31
C ARG A 47 2.37 -13.65 3.25
N GLY A 48 3.27 -14.60 3.50
CA GLY A 48 3.01 -16.04 3.43
C GLY A 48 2.19 -16.55 4.61
N ASP A 49 2.39 -15.99 5.80
CA ASP A 49 1.66 -16.33 7.03
C ASP A 49 0.40 -15.51 7.26
N ALA A 50 0.08 -14.61 6.32
CA ALA A 50 -1.06 -13.69 6.34
C ALA A 50 -1.04 -12.58 7.41
N THR A 51 0.10 -12.35 8.08
CA THR A 51 0.31 -11.17 8.95
C THR A 51 0.05 -9.87 8.18
N LEU A 52 0.55 -9.79 6.94
CA LEU A 52 0.20 -8.73 6.01
C LEU A 52 -0.95 -9.19 5.10
N GLU A 53 -2.15 -8.69 5.40
CA GLU A 53 -3.36 -8.94 4.61
C GLU A 53 -3.27 -8.49 3.12
N PHE A 54 -3.66 -9.39 2.22
CA PHE A 54 -3.74 -9.13 0.78
C PHE A 54 -4.84 -8.11 0.44
N ARG A 55 -4.54 -7.19 -0.48
CA ARG A 55 -5.31 -5.99 -0.88
C ARG A 55 -5.51 -4.92 0.19
N TYR A 56 -5.17 -5.19 1.45
CA TYR A 56 -5.16 -4.19 2.51
C TYR A 56 -3.75 -3.64 2.74
N HIS A 57 -2.77 -4.49 3.04
CA HIS A 57 -1.37 -4.10 3.21
C HIS A 57 -0.58 -4.18 1.89
N TRP A 58 -0.82 -5.20 1.07
CA TRP A 58 -0.04 -5.45 -0.14
C TRP A 58 -0.88 -6.02 -1.29
N LYS A 59 -0.42 -5.88 -2.53
CA LYS A 59 -1.04 -6.56 -3.68
C LYS A 59 -0.05 -6.76 -4.82
N TYR A 60 -0.44 -7.60 -5.77
CA TYR A 60 0.27 -7.73 -7.04
C TYR A 60 -0.08 -6.58 -7.99
N ILE A 61 0.92 -6.09 -8.72
CA ILE A 61 0.72 -5.26 -9.91
C ILE A 61 0.19 -6.18 -11.02
N LYS A 62 -1.00 -5.87 -11.54
CA LYS A 62 -1.56 -6.57 -12.70
C LYS A 62 -0.60 -6.38 -13.89
N LYS A 63 -0.27 -7.48 -14.54
CA LYS A 63 0.54 -7.45 -15.76
C LYS A 63 -0.32 -7.16 -16.98
N PRO A 64 0.27 -6.54 -18.02
CA PRO A 64 -0.26 -6.70 -19.37
C PRO A 64 -0.29 -8.19 -19.74
N VAL A 65 -1.32 -8.59 -20.48
CA VAL A 65 -1.48 -9.98 -20.94
C VAL A 65 -0.29 -10.37 -21.83
N GLY A 66 0.39 -11.47 -21.51
CA GLY A 66 1.47 -12.04 -22.33
C GLY A 66 2.88 -12.00 -21.73
N GLU A 67 3.10 -11.32 -20.59
CA GLU A 67 4.43 -11.29 -19.95
C GLU A 67 4.68 -12.48 -19.01
N ARG A 68 5.77 -13.23 -19.25
CA ARG A 68 6.22 -14.39 -18.44
C ARG A 68 6.94 -14.03 -17.12
N LYS A 69 7.19 -12.76 -16.82
CA LYS A 69 7.88 -12.37 -15.56
C LYS A 69 6.98 -12.61 -14.34
N ARG A 70 7.54 -12.73 -13.14
CA ARG A 70 6.75 -12.70 -11.89
C ARG A 70 6.02 -11.35 -11.71
N PRO A 71 4.80 -11.32 -11.16
CA PRO A 71 4.10 -10.07 -10.84
C PRO A 71 4.88 -9.25 -9.82
N GLY A 72 4.98 -7.94 -10.06
CA GLY A 72 5.57 -7.02 -9.11
C GLY A 72 4.66 -6.89 -7.88
N ILE A 73 5.26 -6.59 -6.73
CA ILE A 73 4.54 -6.43 -5.45
C ILE A 73 4.60 -4.96 -5.04
N ILE A 74 3.46 -4.47 -4.54
CA ILE A 74 3.30 -3.11 -4.03
C ILE A 74 2.62 -3.15 -2.66
N TYR A 75 2.94 -2.17 -1.82
CA TYR A 75 2.48 -2.05 -0.44
C TYR A 75 1.72 -0.75 -0.23
N HIS A 76 0.65 -0.78 0.55
CA HIS A 76 -0.06 0.42 0.94
C HIS A 76 0.68 1.11 2.07
N ARG A 77 1.32 2.24 1.76
CA ARG A 77 2.25 2.93 2.66
C ARG A 77 1.65 3.23 4.03
N ALA A 78 0.50 3.89 4.07
CA ALA A 78 -0.15 4.24 5.33
C ALA A 78 -0.59 3.03 6.19
N ARG A 79 -0.96 1.91 5.56
CA ARG A 79 -1.33 0.68 6.28
C ARG A 79 -0.11 -0.02 6.85
N MET A 80 1.00 -0.01 6.12
CA MET A 80 2.28 -0.49 6.63
C MET A 80 2.77 0.35 7.80
N ILE A 81 2.68 1.69 7.72
CA ILE A 81 3.03 2.58 8.83
C ILE A 81 2.18 2.27 10.06
N LYS A 82 0.86 2.17 9.88
CA LYS A 82 -0.06 1.80 10.97
C LYS A 82 0.28 0.44 11.57
N PHE A 83 0.54 -0.56 10.73
CA PHE A 83 0.94 -1.89 11.18
C PHE A 83 2.23 -1.85 12.02
N ILE A 84 3.22 -1.06 11.62
CA ILE A 84 4.47 -0.88 12.37
C ILE A 84 4.24 -0.20 13.72
N ASP A 85 3.32 0.76 13.79
CA ASP A 85 2.95 1.46 15.03
C ASP A 85 2.21 0.54 16.02
N GLU A 86 1.54 -0.50 15.52
CA GLU A 86 0.76 -1.48 16.29
C GLU A 86 1.54 -2.78 16.64
N LEU A 87 2.79 -2.93 16.20
CA LEU A 87 3.68 -4.08 16.49
C LEU A 87 4.26 -4.04 17.91
#